data_AF-A0A5D2W7Y6-F1
#
_entry.id   AF-A0A5D2W7Y6-F1
#
_cell.length_a   1.000
_cell.length_b   1.000
_cell.length_c   1.000
_cell.angle_alpha   90.00
_cell.angle_beta   90.00
_cell.angle_gamma   90.00
#
_symmetry.space_group_name_H-M   'P 1'
#
loop_
_entity.id
_entity.type
_entity.pdbx_description
1 polymer ?
#
loop_
_entity_poly.entity_id
_entity_poly.type
_entity_poly.pdbx_seq_one_letter_code
_entity_poly.pdbx_strand_id
1 'polypeptide(L)'
;MLAAIKMEVMTPSLETPNEGCLGLLPLAARFPVSLSLPKTPGRPAEAAPVVAKQLSDTILSSGMINLKELSLVSGKAAWMAYLDIYCYDADGALFDTALLSAVAAFSHYF
;
A
#
# COMPACT_ATOMS: atom_id res chain seq x y z
N MET A 1 11.44 1.87 -8.21
CA MET A 1 10.06 1.81 -7.66
C MET A 1 9.66 3.20 -7.24
N LEU A 2 8.41 3.59 -7.50
CA LEU A 2 7.82 4.83 -7.01
C LEU A 2 6.69 4.47 -6.05
N ALA A 3 6.62 5.11 -4.90
CA ALA A 3 5.54 4.92 -3.94
C ALA A 3 4.86 6.27 -3.66
N ALA A 4 3.53 6.26 -3.58
CA ALA A 4 2.72 7.42 -3.26
C ALA A 4 1.72 7.04 -2.17
N ILE A 5 1.49 7.95 -1.24
CA ILE A 5 0.48 7.80 -0.19
C ILE A 5 -0.63 8.81 -0.47
N LYS A 6 -1.86 8.31 -0.59
CA LYS A 6 -3.07 9.13 -0.67
C LYS A 6 -3.85 8.98 0.63
N MET A 7 -4.19 10.09 1.26
CA MET A 7 -4.96 10.12 2.51
C MET A 7 -6.39 10.57 2.24
N GLU A 8 -7.36 9.86 2.79
CA GLU A 8 -8.79 10.24 2.77
C GLU A 8 -9.40 10.10 4.16
N VAL A 9 -10.46 10.86 4.44
CA VAL A 9 -11.20 10.74 5.70
C VAL A 9 -12.29 9.70 5.54
N MET A 10 -12.31 8.71 6.43
CA MET A 10 -13.32 7.67 6.49
C MET A 10 -13.98 7.60 7.87
N THR A 11 -15.15 6.97 7.93
CA THR A 11 -15.75 6.57 9.21
C THR A 11 -15.07 5.28 9.69
N PRO A 12 -14.47 5.25 10.89
CA PRO A 12 -13.79 4.07 11.41
C PRO A 12 -14.80 2.92 11.66
N SER A 13 -14.29 1.69 11.72
CA SER A 13 -15.12 0.51 11.97
C SER A 13 -15.67 0.53 13.41
N LEU A 14 -16.80 -0.15 13.63
CA LEU A 14 -17.38 -0.31 14.98
C LEU A 14 -16.49 -1.14 15.91
N GLU A 15 -15.67 -2.03 15.35
CA GLU A 15 -14.75 -2.88 16.11
C GLU A 15 -13.51 -2.09 16.58
N THR A 16 -13.05 -1.14 15.76
CA THR A 16 -11.86 -0.32 16.00
C THR A 16 -12.15 1.18 15.85
N PRO A 17 -13.01 1.77 16.72
CA PRO A 17 -13.43 3.17 16.58
C PRO A 17 -12.31 4.19 16.83
N ASN A 18 -11.23 3.76 17.50
CA ASN A 18 -10.08 4.60 17.88
C ASN A 18 -8.88 4.45 16.94
N GLU A 19 -9.07 3.81 15.79
CA GLU A 19 -7.98 3.53 14.85
C GLU A 19 -8.38 4.01 13.45
N GLY A 20 -7.41 4.55 12.73
CA GLY A 20 -7.52 4.70 11.29
C GLY A 20 -7.31 3.37 10.58
N CYS A 21 -7.41 3.43 9.26
CA CYS A 21 -7.25 2.24 8.43
C CYS A 21 -6.14 2.46 7.41
N LEU A 22 -5.38 1.41 7.16
CA LEU A 22 -4.44 1.35 6.05
C LEU A 22 -5.08 0.55 4.94
N GLY A 23 -5.65 1.26 3.98
CA GLY A 23 -6.15 0.69 2.75
C GLY A 23 -4.99 0.44 1.80
N LEU A 24 -4.25 -0.66 2.01
CA LEU A 24 -3.23 -1.04 1.03
C LEU A 24 -3.92 -1.53 -0.24
N LEU A 25 -4.09 -0.61 -1.19
CA LEU A 25 -4.56 -0.93 -2.53
C LEU A 25 -3.55 -1.91 -3.12
N PRO A 26 -3.99 -3.13 -3.49
CA PRO A 26 -3.06 -4.16 -3.92
C PRO A 26 -2.25 -3.65 -5.11
N LEU A 27 -0.93 -3.78 -5.01
CA LEU A 27 0.09 -3.60 -6.05
C LEU A 27 -0.37 -4.07 -7.45
N ALA A 28 -1.22 -5.12 -7.49
CA ALA A 28 -1.84 -5.68 -8.67
C ALA A 28 -2.71 -4.69 -9.50
N ALA A 29 -3.23 -3.62 -8.92
CA ALA A 29 -4.12 -2.68 -9.63
C ALA A 29 -3.37 -1.69 -10.54
N ARG A 30 -2.06 -1.48 -10.35
CA ARG A 30 -1.30 -0.43 -11.05
C ARG A 30 0.12 -0.82 -11.45
N PHE A 31 0.42 -2.11 -11.65
CA PHE A 31 1.56 -2.44 -12.50
C PHE A 31 1.31 -1.82 -13.88
N PRO A 32 2.10 -0.82 -14.31
CA PRO A 32 2.02 -0.41 -15.69
C PRO A 32 2.38 -1.65 -16.53
N VAL A 33 1.52 -1.97 -17.47
CA VAL A 33 1.76 -2.98 -18.51
C VAL A 33 2.98 -2.58 -19.40
N SER A 34 3.67 -1.48 -19.10
CA SER A 34 4.86 -1.01 -19.82
C SER A 34 6.15 -1.65 -19.32
N LEU A 35 6.17 -2.97 -19.13
CA LEU A 35 7.41 -3.75 -19.09
C LEU A 35 7.33 -4.80 -20.19
N SER A 36 7.59 -4.31 -21.40
CA SER A 36 7.97 -5.02 -22.64
C SER A 36 7.44 -6.45 -22.87
N LEU A 37 6.59 -6.55 -23.91
CA LEU A 37 6.17 -7.72 -24.72
C LEU A 37 4.99 -8.58 -24.21
N PRO A 38 4.23 -9.21 -25.15
CA PRO A 38 2.78 -9.13 -25.25
C PRO A 38 2.08 -9.96 -24.18
N LYS A 39 2.03 -9.46 -22.96
CA LYS A 39 1.12 -9.99 -21.95
C LYS A 39 -0.18 -9.21 -22.06
N THR A 40 -1.21 -9.93 -22.44
CA THR A 40 -2.58 -9.45 -22.65
C THR A 40 -2.97 -8.40 -21.59
N PRO A 41 -3.42 -7.21 -21.99
CA PRO A 41 -3.89 -6.19 -21.04
C PRO A 41 -5.06 -6.80 -20.26
N GLY A 42 -4.85 -7.07 -18.98
CA GLY A 42 -5.89 -7.61 -18.09
C GLY A 42 -5.49 -8.75 -17.16
N ARG A 43 -4.33 -9.40 -17.35
CA ARG A 43 -3.86 -10.46 -16.43
C ARG A 43 -2.63 -9.97 -15.66
N PRO A 44 -2.75 -9.61 -14.36
CA PRO A 44 -1.59 -9.41 -13.51
C PRO A 44 -0.71 -10.65 -13.60
N ALA A 45 0.61 -10.49 -13.75
CA ALA A 45 1.52 -11.62 -13.65
C ALA A 45 1.27 -12.34 -12.31
N GLU A 46 1.18 -13.67 -12.29
CA GLU A 46 0.79 -14.47 -11.10
C GLU A 46 1.58 -14.10 -9.82
N ALA A 47 2.81 -13.59 -9.96
CA ALA A 47 3.64 -13.13 -8.84
C ALA A 47 3.22 -11.76 -8.26
N ALA A 48 2.64 -10.87 -9.06
CA ALA A 48 2.23 -9.52 -8.66
C ALA A 48 1.27 -9.48 -7.45
N PRO A 49 0.16 -10.25 -7.42
CA PRO A 49 -0.75 -10.25 -6.27
C PRO A 49 -0.13 -10.89 -5.02
N VAL A 50 0.78 -11.86 -5.18
CA VAL A 50 1.48 -12.51 -4.06
C VAL A 50 2.43 -11.51 -3.38
N VAL A 51 3.23 -10.79 -4.18
CA VAL A 51 4.13 -9.73 -3.67
C VAL A 51 3.33 -8.59 -3.04
N ALA A 52 2.18 -8.22 -3.63
CA ALA A 52 1.28 -7.23 -3.06
C ALA A 52 0.82 -7.61 -1.65
N LYS A 53 0.33 -8.85 -1.51
CA LYS A 53 -0.19 -9.35 -0.25
C LYS A 53 0.92 -9.46 0.79
N GLN A 54 2.07 -10.04 0.42
CA GLN A 54 3.21 -10.16 1.31
C GLN A 54 3.70 -8.79 1.80
N LEU A 55 3.74 -7.79 0.91
CA LEU A 55 4.10 -6.43 1.28
C LEU A 55 3.09 -5.84 2.27
N SER A 56 1.79 -6.03 2.01
CA SER A 56 0.74 -5.56 2.90
C SER A 56 0.82 -6.17 4.29
N ASP A 57 0.98 -7.49 4.35
CA ASP A 57 1.11 -8.23 5.60
C ASP A 57 2.38 -7.78 6.36
N THR A 58 3.48 -7.51 5.65
CA THR A 58 4.74 -7.03 6.24
C THR A 58 4.57 -5.63 6.85
N ILE A 59 3.96 -4.69 6.12
CA ILE A 59 3.75 -3.31 6.62
C ILE A 59 2.83 -3.32 7.84
N LEU A 60 1.71 -4.04 7.77
CA LEU A 60 0.74 -4.11 8.87
C LEU A 60 1.31 -4.83 10.11
N SER A 61 2.04 -5.92 9.92
CA SER A 61 2.65 -6.68 11.03
C SER A 61 3.87 -5.98 11.65
N SER A 62 4.56 -5.13 10.89
CA SER A 62 5.76 -4.43 11.37
C SER A 62 5.48 -3.44 12.51
N GLY A 63 4.24 -2.96 12.63
CA GLY A 63 3.90 -1.89 13.57
C GLY A 63 4.57 -0.54 13.25
N MET A 64 5.10 -0.34 12.04
CA MET A 64 5.77 0.93 11.69
C MET A 64 4.82 2.13 11.68
N ILE A 65 3.52 1.91 11.49
CA ILE A 65 2.50 2.95 11.46
C ILE A 65 1.59 2.76 12.66
N ASN A 66 1.47 3.79 13.50
CA ASN A 66 0.56 3.79 14.62
C ASN A 66 -0.87 4.13 14.15
N LEU A 67 -1.72 3.12 13.98
CA LEU A 67 -3.10 3.30 13.54
C LEU A 67 -3.94 4.19 14.48
N LYS A 68 -3.55 4.33 15.75
CA LYS A 68 -4.25 5.20 16.71
C LYS A 68 -4.00 6.68 16.43
N GLU A 69 -2.82 7.03 15.92
CA GLU A 69 -2.50 8.41 15.51
C GLU A 69 -3.29 8.83 14.27
N LEU A 70 -3.78 7.86 13.51
CA LEU A 70 -4.67 8.08 12.36
C LEU A 70 -6.12 8.34 12.78
N SER A 71 -6.48 8.24 14.07
CA SER A 71 -7.83 8.58 14.55
C SER A 71 -7.98 10.09 14.72
N LEU A 72 -8.97 10.67 14.05
CA LEU A 72 -9.30 12.10 14.18
C LEU A 72 -10.32 12.31 15.30
N VAL A 73 -11.47 11.64 15.16
CA VAL A 73 -12.58 11.66 16.12
C VAL A 73 -13.06 10.24 16.28
N SER A 74 -12.83 9.68 17.47
CA SER A 74 -13.23 8.32 17.82
C SER A 74 -14.67 8.02 17.40
N GLY A 75 -14.85 6.95 16.61
CA GLY A 75 -16.15 6.48 16.14
C GLY A 75 -16.84 7.36 15.09
N LYS A 76 -16.22 8.45 14.64
CA LYS A 76 -16.80 9.37 13.63
C LYS A 76 -15.92 9.58 12.41
N ALA A 77 -14.63 9.83 12.61
CA ALA A 77 -13.71 10.14 11.54
C ALA A 77 -12.31 9.63 11.86
N ALA A 78 -11.67 9.00 10.89
CA ALA A 78 -10.28 8.57 10.95
C ALA A 78 -9.66 8.67 9.55
N TRP A 79 -8.33 8.72 9.51
CA TRP A 79 -7.58 8.70 8.27
C TRP A 79 -7.57 7.29 7.67
N MET A 80 -7.77 7.25 6.37
CA MET A 80 -7.53 6.11 5.49
C MET A 80 -6.31 6.42 4.62
N ALA A 81 -5.21 5.71 4.82
CA ALA A 81 -4.04 5.84 3.96
C ALA A 81 -4.05 4.76 2.87
N TYR A 82 -3.94 5.19 1.62
CA TYR A 82 -3.79 4.36 0.45
C TYR A 82 -2.35 4.42 -0.04
N LEU A 83 -1.69 3.26 -0.05
CA LEU A 83 -0.35 3.12 -0.61
C LEU A 83 -0.44 2.65 -2.06
N ASP A 84 0.04 3.47 -2.98
CA ASP A 84 0.20 3.16 -4.39
C ASP A 84 1.67 2.91 -4.68
N ILE A 85 2.02 1.76 -5.24
CA ILE A 85 3.38 1.45 -5.68
C ILE A 85 3.39 1.19 -7.18
N TYR A 86 4.30 1.88 -7.85
CA TYR A 86 4.49 1.83 -9.29
C TYR A 86 5.89 1.31 -9.61
N CYS A 87 5.92 0.22 -10.38
CA CYS A 87 7.15 -0.39 -10.86
C CYS A 87 7.47 0.12 -12.26
N TYR A 88 8.52 0.93 -12.40
CA TYR A 88 8.98 1.42 -13.70
C TYR A 88 9.91 0.42 -14.40
N ASP A 89 10.76 -0.28 -13.64
CA ASP A 89 11.70 -1.29 -14.12
C ASP A 89 11.84 -2.40 -13.07
N ALA A 90 11.87 -3.65 -13.53
CA ALA A 90 11.81 -4.85 -12.70
C ALA A 90 12.98 -5.79 -13.04
N ASP A 91 14.19 -5.38 -12.68
CA ASP A 91 15.43 -6.12 -12.97
C ASP A 91 15.82 -7.11 -11.85
N GLY A 92 14.84 -7.60 -11.09
CA GLY A 92 15.02 -8.42 -9.88
C GLY A 92 14.70 -7.68 -8.56
N ALA A 93 14.67 -8.41 -7.45
CA ALA A 93 14.41 -7.88 -6.09
C ALA A 93 13.15 -6.98 -5.97
N LEU A 94 12.06 -7.37 -6.63
CA LEU A 94 10.81 -6.59 -6.68
C LEU A 94 10.22 -6.33 -5.28
N PHE A 95 10.31 -7.31 -4.39
CA PHE A 95 9.80 -7.18 -3.02
C PHE A 95 10.62 -6.18 -2.20
N ASP A 96 11.94 -6.30 -2.20
CA ASP A 96 12.82 -5.44 -1.42
C ASP A 96 12.73 -3.98 -1.87
N THR A 97 12.71 -3.75 -3.19
CA THR A 97 12.57 -2.40 -3.75
C THR A 97 11.18 -1.80 -3.47
N ALA A 98 10.12 -2.61 -3.49
CA ALA A 98 8.78 -2.16 -3.12
C ALA A 98 8.68 -1.83 -1.63
N LEU A 99 9.25 -2.66 -0.76
CA LEU A 99 9.27 -2.45 0.68
C LEU A 99 10.05 -1.18 1.06
N LEU A 100 11.25 -1.01 0.52
CA LEU A 100 12.05 0.21 0.73
C LEU A 100 11.31 1.47 0.28
N SER A 101 10.64 1.41 -0.87
CA SER A 101 9.87 2.56 -1.38
C SER A 101 8.65 2.87 -0.50
N ALA A 102 7.95 1.84 -0.02
CA ALA A 102 6.82 2.00 0.89
C ALA A 102 7.26 2.63 2.22
N VAL A 103 8.32 2.10 2.83
CA VAL A 103 8.88 2.62 4.08
C VAL A 103 9.33 4.06 3.89
N ALA A 104 10.06 4.37 2.81
CA ALA A 104 10.49 5.73 2.52
C ALA A 104 9.32 6.70 2.36
N ALA A 105 8.24 6.28 1.70
CA ALA A 105 7.03 7.09 1.57
C ALA A 105 6.38 7.37 2.94
N PHE A 106 6.26 6.34 3.79
CA PHE A 106 5.70 6.51 5.13
C PHE A 106 6.58 7.39 6.01
N SER A 107 7.90 7.19 6.01
CA SER A 107 8.84 8.02 6.79
C SER A 107 8.94 9.48 6.34
N HIS A 108 8.48 9.82 5.13
CA HIS A 108 8.43 11.21 4.68
C HIS A 108 7.13 11.90 5.10
N TYR A 109 6.04 11.13 5.29
CA TYR A 109 4.70 11.67 5.56
C TYR A 109 4.34 11.69 7.06
N PHE A 110 5.09 10.93 7.88
CA PHE A 110 4.98 10.83 9.33
C PHE A 110 6.32 11.14 9.98
#